data_AF-A0AA97GY99-F1
#
_entry.id   AF-A0AA97GY99-F1
#
_cell.length_a   1.000
_cell.length_b   1.000
_cell.length_c   1.000
_cell.angle_alpha   90.00
_cell.angle_beta   90.00
_cell.angle_gamma   90.00
#
_symmetry.space_group_name_H-M   'P 1'
#
loop_
_entity.id
_entity.type
_entity.pdbx_description
1 polymer ?
#
loop_
_entity_poly.entity_id
_entity_poly.type
_entity_poly.pdbx_seq_one_letter_code
_entity_poly.pdbx_strand_id
1 'polypeptide(L)'
;MTQKPSAVDKILIVNALAVAGVFFVGNTQATENLTSVQHKYHSGVELTFKREKKKVVVYSEATNSLPWLKSFYETSREAETAKQLLPLISGIKQLFSEKKYDLVDAILSEMEFSKLSSAAMVAFISATYPASHKLEHWQLSVYLVKEHLSNQGLDADEILQGLV
;
A
#
# COMPACT_ATOMS: atom_id res chain seq x y z
N MET A 1 50.80 -14.69 -5.30
CA MET A 1 49.53 -14.27 -5.93
C MET A 1 48.53 -15.37 -5.67
N THR A 2 47.68 -15.21 -4.68
CA THR A 2 46.81 -16.28 -4.19
C THR A 2 45.36 -15.83 -4.33
N GLN A 3 44.70 -16.34 -5.36
CA GLN A 3 43.26 -16.18 -5.58
C GLN A 3 42.49 -16.92 -4.48
N LYS A 4 41.52 -16.23 -3.89
CA LYS A 4 40.51 -16.79 -2.99
C LYS A 4 39.21 -16.94 -3.78
N PRO A 5 38.69 -18.16 -4.00
CA PRO A 5 37.31 -18.33 -4.43
C PRO A 5 36.38 -18.30 -3.21
N SER A 6 35.44 -17.35 -3.20
CA SER A 6 34.35 -17.27 -2.21
C SER A 6 33.21 -18.17 -2.67
N ALA A 7 32.95 -19.21 -1.91
CA ALA A 7 31.86 -20.14 -2.15
C ALA A 7 30.50 -19.52 -1.74
N VAL A 8 29.52 -19.85 -2.58
CA VAL A 8 28.10 -19.53 -2.53
C VAL A 8 27.35 -20.59 -1.69
N ASP A 9 26.21 -20.19 -1.15
CA ASP A 9 25.08 -20.96 -0.59
C ASP A 9 25.17 -21.61 0.80
N LYS A 10 24.27 -21.13 1.68
CA LYS A 10 23.14 -21.91 2.25
C LYS A 10 22.35 -21.03 3.22
N ILE A 11 21.16 -20.55 2.82
CA ILE A 11 20.17 -20.04 3.76
C ILE A 11 19.22 -21.18 4.11
N LEU A 12 19.23 -21.55 5.39
CA LEU A 12 18.34 -22.54 6.00
C LEU A 12 16.94 -21.90 6.17
N ILE A 13 15.91 -22.47 5.55
CA ILE A 13 14.51 -22.14 5.86
C ILE A 13 14.04 -23.12 6.93
N VAL A 14 13.70 -22.62 8.12
CA VAL A 14 13.03 -23.40 9.16
C VAL A 14 11.57 -22.97 9.18
N ASN A 15 10.69 -23.85 8.71
CA ASN A 15 9.24 -23.75 8.90
C ASN A 15 8.90 -24.14 10.34
N ALA A 16 8.17 -23.28 11.05
CA ALA A 16 7.49 -23.66 12.29
C ALA A 16 6.00 -23.36 12.16
N LEU A 17 5.22 -24.43 11.96
CA LEU A 17 3.77 -24.47 12.18
C LEU A 17 3.48 -24.20 13.66
N ALA A 18 2.53 -23.31 13.96
CA ALA A 18 1.82 -23.35 15.23
C ALA A 18 0.35 -22.93 15.02
N VAL A 19 -0.53 -23.91 15.18
CA VAL A 19 -1.99 -23.77 15.28
C VAL A 19 -2.33 -23.31 16.69
N ALA A 20 -3.12 -22.24 16.84
CA ALA A 20 -4.00 -22.03 17.99
C ALA A 20 -4.97 -20.86 17.73
N GLY A 21 -6.26 -21.17 17.61
CA GLY A 21 -7.33 -20.18 17.64
C GLY A 21 -7.64 -19.75 19.07
N VAL A 22 -8.07 -18.49 19.25
CA VAL A 22 -8.90 -18.03 20.39
C VAL A 22 -9.73 -16.82 19.91
N PHE A 23 -11.06 -16.95 20.03
CA PHE A 23 -12.05 -15.86 19.99
C PHE A 23 -11.95 -15.03 21.28
N PHE A 24 -12.08 -13.69 21.23
CA PHE A 24 -12.76 -12.92 22.28
C PHE A 24 -13.19 -11.52 21.78
N VAL A 25 -14.44 -11.19 22.09
CA VAL A 25 -15.14 -9.92 21.95
C VAL A 25 -14.65 -8.94 23.01
N GLY A 26 -14.52 -7.64 22.69
CA GLY A 26 -14.24 -6.60 23.68
C GLY A 26 -14.15 -5.20 23.07
N ASN A 27 -15.22 -4.43 23.26
CA ASN A 27 -15.40 -3.05 22.84
C ASN A 27 -14.69 -2.10 23.84
N THR A 28 -13.78 -1.23 23.39
CA THR A 28 -13.35 -0.03 24.16
C THR A 28 -12.76 1.02 23.23
N GLN A 29 -13.33 2.23 23.33
CA GLN A 29 -12.87 3.45 22.69
C GLN A 29 -11.44 3.81 23.11
N ALA A 30 -10.63 4.21 22.13
CA ALA A 30 -9.40 4.97 22.35
C ALA A 30 -9.29 6.01 21.24
N THR A 31 -9.88 7.18 21.48
CA THR A 31 -9.57 8.42 20.79
C THR A 31 -8.22 8.92 21.32
N GLU A 32 -7.12 8.57 20.64
CA GLU A 32 -5.82 9.21 20.87
C GLU A 32 -5.34 9.86 19.58
N ASN A 33 -5.07 11.17 19.70
CA ASN A 33 -4.55 12.12 18.73
C ASN A 33 -3.70 11.53 17.58
N LEU A 34 -4.24 11.57 16.35
CA LEU A 34 -3.55 11.25 15.09
C LEU A 34 -2.77 12.44 14.49
N THR A 35 -2.72 13.59 15.16
CA THR A 35 -2.11 14.82 14.65
C THR A 35 -0.58 14.82 14.60
N SER A 36 0.11 13.79 15.07
CA SER A 36 1.58 13.70 15.03
C SER A 36 2.16 12.87 13.88
N VAL A 37 1.34 12.30 12.99
CA VAL A 37 1.82 11.36 11.96
C VAL A 37 2.27 12.06 10.66
N GLN A 38 1.91 13.32 10.44
CA GLN A 38 2.14 13.99 9.15
C GLN A 38 3.54 14.58 8.91
N HIS A 39 4.48 14.52 9.86
CA HIS A 39 5.82 15.11 9.69
C HIS A 39 6.96 14.13 10.00
N LYS A 40 7.01 12.93 9.38
CA LYS A 40 8.24 12.12 9.41
C LYS A 40 8.33 10.95 8.42
N TYR A 41 8.17 11.20 7.12
CA TYR A 41 8.55 10.21 6.11
C TYR A 41 9.83 10.62 5.39
N HIS A 42 10.94 10.63 6.14
CA HIS A 42 12.30 10.68 5.59
C HIS A 42 13.34 9.85 6.35
N SER A 43 12.96 9.09 7.37
CA SER A 43 13.78 8.01 7.92
C SER A 43 12.88 7.03 8.66
N GLY A 44 13.19 5.74 8.53
CA GLY A 44 12.30 4.64 8.87
C GLY A 44 11.59 4.77 10.22
N VAL A 45 10.27 4.57 10.20
CA VAL A 45 9.46 4.35 11.40
C VAL A 45 8.90 2.93 11.32
N GLU A 46 9.21 2.14 12.35
CA GLU A 46 8.63 0.84 12.65
C GLU A 46 7.12 1.02 12.94
N LEU A 47 6.25 0.65 12.01
CA LEU A 47 4.82 0.53 12.31
C LEU A 47 4.60 -0.78 13.07
N THR A 48 4.47 -0.67 14.39
CA THR A 48 4.23 -1.82 15.26
C THR A 48 2.74 -2.17 15.26
N PHE A 49 2.31 -3.02 14.33
CA PHE A 49 1.07 -3.77 14.51
C PHE A 49 1.30 -4.77 15.64
N LYS A 50 0.43 -4.78 16.66
CA LYS A 50 0.48 -5.73 17.79
C LYS A 50 0.11 -7.15 17.33
N ARG A 51 1.01 -7.76 16.55
CA ARG A 51 1.28 -9.19 16.31
C ARG A 51 2.06 -9.25 15.00
N GLU A 52 3.31 -9.69 15.09
CA GLU A 52 4.27 -9.88 14.00
C GLU A 52 5.00 -8.61 13.52
N LYS A 53 6.24 -8.48 13.98
CA LYS A 53 7.21 -7.49 13.47
C LYS A 53 7.61 -7.86 12.04
N LYS A 54 6.84 -7.43 11.04
CA LYS A 54 7.26 -7.53 9.64
C LYS A 54 8.09 -6.29 9.29
N LYS A 55 9.37 -6.50 9.01
CA LYS A 55 10.29 -5.45 8.55
C LYS A 55 9.92 -5.11 7.09
N VAL A 56 9.13 -4.07 6.90
CA VAL A 56 8.85 -3.52 5.56
C VAL A 56 10.05 -2.66 5.17
N VAL A 57 10.88 -3.19 4.27
CA VAL A 57 11.96 -2.42 3.67
C VAL A 57 11.33 -1.58 2.56
N VAL A 58 11.24 -0.27 2.78
CA VAL A 58 10.76 0.69 1.79
C VAL A 58 11.85 0.85 0.73
N TYR A 59 11.66 0.22 -0.43
CA TYR A 59 12.45 0.50 -1.61
C TYR A 59 11.70 1.55 -2.40
N SER A 60 12.25 2.73 -2.63
CA SER A 60 11.67 3.78 -3.49
C SER A 60 11.71 3.40 -5.00
N GLU A 61 11.48 2.13 -5.31
CA GLU A 61 11.74 1.55 -6.63
C GLU A 61 10.51 1.58 -7.53
N ALA A 62 9.28 1.56 -6.99
CA ALA A 62 8.09 1.41 -7.82
C ALA A 62 7.85 2.60 -8.77
N THR A 63 7.96 3.84 -8.27
CA THR A 63 7.80 5.05 -9.09
C THR A 63 8.94 5.29 -10.08
N ASN A 64 10.16 4.87 -9.73
CA ASN A 64 11.32 4.98 -10.61
C ASN A 64 11.35 3.89 -11.70
N SER A 65 10.78 2.72 -11.42
CA SER A 65 10.71 1.59 -12.36
C SER A 65 9.52 1.66 -13.31
N LEU A 66 8.53 2.51 -13.04
CA LEU A 66 7.30 2.63 -13.82
C LEU A 66 7.12 4.05 -14.40
N PRO A 67 7.56 4.30 -15.64
CA PRO A 67 7.44 5.62 -16.28
C PRO A 67 6.01 6.16 -16.30
N TRP A 68 5.02 5.28 -16.53
CA TRP A 68 3.61 5.67 -16.55
C TRP A 68 3.12 6.17 -15.19
N LEU A 69 3.60 5.58 -14.09
CA LEU A 69 3.20 5.96 -12.74
C LEU A 69 3.79 7.33 -12.40
N LYS A 70 5.07 7.54 -12.74
CA LYS A 70 5.73 8.84 -12.61
C LYS A 70 4.97 9.93 -13.38
N SER A 71 4.63 9.69 -14.64
CA SER A 71 3.85 10.65 -15.44
C SER A 71 2.45 10.91 -14.87
N PHE A 72 1.81 9.89 -14.29
CA PHE A 72 0.52 10.10 -13.62
C PHE A 72 0.67 11.00 -12.39
N TYR A 73 1.70 10.82 -11.56
CA TYR A 73 1.94 11.62 -10.37
C TYR A 73 2.00 13.13 -10.65
N GLU A 74 2.53 13.54 -11.81
CA GLU A 74 2.61 14.95 -12.23
C GLU A 74 1.24 15.63 -12.35
N THR A 75 0.18 14.85 -12.60
CA THR A 75 -1.20 15.35 -12.78
C THR A 75 -2.19 14.79 -11.76
N SER A 76 -1.72 13.92 -10.86
CA SER A 76 -2.55 13.11 -9.96
C SER A 76 -3.43 13.91 -9.00
N ARG A 77 -3.00 15.12 -8.60
CA ARG A 77 -3.73 16.00 -7.70
C ARG A 77 -5.00 16.60 -8.32
N GLU A 78 -5.04 16.72 -9.64
CA GLU A 78 -6.14 17.35 -10.39
C GLU A 78 -6.94 16.33 -11.21
N ALA A 79 -6.61 15.04 -11.07
CA ALA A 79 -7.20 13.97 -11.86
C ALA A 79 -8.59 13.59 -11.33
N GLU A 80 -9.64 14.26 -11.82
CA GLU A 80 -11.02 14.00 -11.38
C GLU A 80 -11.85 13.23 -12.43
N THR A 81 -11.43 13.24 -13.70
CA THR A 81 -12.19 12.61 -14.78
C THR A 81 -11.68 11.21 -15.13
N ALA A 82 -12.58 10.36 -15.64
CA ALA A 82 -12.22 9.02 -16.11
C ALA A 82 -11.06 9.01 -17.12
N LYS A 83 -10.98 10.03 -17.99
CA LYS A 83 -9.89 10.17 -18.97
C LYS A 83 -8.53 10.43 -18.29
N GLN A 84 -8.50 11.25 -17.25
CA GLN A 84 -7.29 11.56 -16.49
C GLN A 84 -6.84 10.38 -15.63
N LEU A 85 -7.79 9.58 -15.15
CA LEU A 85 -7.54 8.40 -14.31
C LEU A 85 -7.16 7.16 -15.12
N LEU A 86 -7.42 7.16 -16.42
CA LEU A 86 -7.18 6.02 -17.30
C LEU A 86 -5.73 5.49 -17.26
N PRO A 87 -4.68 6.32 -17.26
CA PRO A 87 -3.29 5.84 -17.18
C PRO A 87 -3.03 5.03 -15.90
N LEU A 88 -3.53 5.49 -14.76
CA LEU A 88 -3.41 4.79 -13.48
C LEU A 88 -4.10 3.43 -13.51
N ILE A 89 -5.38 3.41 -13.90
CA ILE A 89 -6.19 2.19 -13.94
C ILE A 89 -5.59 1.18 -14.93
N SER A 90 -5.17 1.64 -16.10
CA SER A 90 -4.59 0.79 -17.14
C SER A 90 -3.24 0.22 -16.72
N GLY A 91 -2.38 1.04 -16.09
CA GLY A 91 -1.10 0.59 -15.56
C GLY A 91 -1.25 -0.52 -14.51
N ILE A 92 -2.16 -0.37 -13.55
CA ILE A 92 -2.44 -1.40 -12.54
C ILE A 92 -3.01 -2.68 -13.17
N LYS A 93 -3.97 -2.55 -14.09
CA LYS A 93 -4.52 -3.71 -14.82
C LYS A 93 -3.45 -4.45 -15.61
N GLN A 94 -2.53 -3.72 -16.24
CA GLN A 94 -1.41 -4.33 -16.95
C GLN A 94 -0.52 -5.14 -15.99
N LEU A 95 -0.15 -4.57 -14.83
CA LEU A 95 0.64 -5.29 -13.83
C LEU A 95 -0.03 -6.59 -13.35
N PHE A 96 -1.36 -6.57 -13.17
CA PHE A 96 -2.10 -7.80 -12.84
C PHE A 96 -2.14 -8.80 -13.99
N SER A 97 -2.26 -8.35 -15.23
CA SER A 97 -2.18 -9.24 -16.40
C SER A 97 -0.82 -9.94 -16.51
N GLU A 98 0.24 -9.25 -16.08
CA GLU A 98 1.62 -9.75 -16.02
C GLU A 98 1.92 -10.50 -14.71
N LYS A 99 0.93 -10.68 -13.82
CA LYS A 99 1.04 -11.32 -12.50
C LYS A 99 2.09 -10.67 -11.58
N LYS A 100 2.38 -9.38 -11.78
CA LYS A 100 3.32 -8.59 -10.97
C LYS A 100 2.66 -8.07 -9.70
N TYR A 101 2.17 -8.98 -8.85
CA TYR A 101 1.46 -8.61 -7.61
C TYR A 101 2.36 -7.88 -6.62
N ASP A 102 3.61 -8.35 -6.46
CA ASP A 102 4.60 -7.72 -5.56
C ASP A 102 4.84 -6.26 -5.91
N LEU A 103 4.84 -5.93 -7.21
CA LEU A 103 5.03 -4.55 -7.66
C LEU A 103 3.79 -3.68 -7.39
N VAL A 104 2.58 -4.24 -7.51
CA VAL A 104 1.36 -3.51 -7.14
C VAL A 104 1.30 -3.28 -5.64
N ASP A 105 1.74 -4.26 -4.84
CA ASP A 105 1.82 -4.15 -3.39
C ASP A 105 2.86 -3.11 -2.94
N ALA A 106 4.01 -3.05 -3.63
CA ALA A 106 4.99 -1.99 -3.45
C ALA A 106 4.39 -0.60 -3.73
N ILE A 107 3.66 -0.44 -4.84
CA ILE A 107 2.94 0.82 -5.15
C ILE A 107 1.96 1.16 -4.01
N LEU A 108 1.17 0.20 -3.52
CA LEU A 108 0.24 0.42 -2.39
C LEU A 108 0.95 0.92 -1.13
N SER A 109 2.13 0.39 -0.84
CA SER A 109 2.94 0.77 0.33
C SER A 109 3.63 2.13 0.19
N GLU A 110 4.00 2.52 -1.03
CA GLU A 110 4.78 3.73 -1.33
C GLU A 110 3.90 4.92 -1.75
N MET A 111 2.61 4.70 -2.02
CA MET A 111 1.72 5.73 -2.55
C MET A 111 1.56 6.88 -1.56
N GLU A 112 1.88 8.09 -1.99
CA GLU A 112 1.62 9.32 -1.24
C GLU A 112 0.19 9.81 -1.48
N PHE A 113 -0.79 9.26 -0.75
CA PHE A 113 -2.21 9.60 -0.91
C PHE A 113 -2.50 11.11 -0.79
N SER A 114 -1.72 11.86 -0.02
CA SER A 114 -1.83 13.33 0.08
C SER A 114 -1.62 14.09 -1.24
N LYS A 115 -0.97 13.47 -2.24
CA LYS A 115 -0.72 14.05 -3.57
C LYS A 115 -1.79 13.69 -4.59
N LEU A 116 -2.69 12.77 -4.27
CA LEU A 116 -3.75 12.31 -5.16
C LEU A 116 -5.02 13.13 -4.96
N SER A 117 -5.80 13.31 -6.03
CA SER A 117 -7.20 13.72 -5.92
C SER A 117 -8.04 12.62 -5.25
N SER A 118 -9.20 12.98 -4.70
CA SER A 118 -10.12 12.00 -4.11
C SER A 118 -10.58 10.95 -5.13
N ALA A 119 -10.87 11.37 -6.36
CA ALA A 119 -11.19 10.43 -7.43
C ALA A 119 -10.01 9.50 -7.78
N ALA A 120 -8.77 9.99 -7.74
CA ALA A 120 -7.59 9.15 -7.96
C ALA A 120 -7.36 8.12 -6.85
N MET A 121 -7.57 8.50 -5.59
CA MET A 121 -7.48 7.57 -4.46
C MET A 121 -8.50 6.44 -4.62
N VAL A 122 -9.76 6.78 -4.87
CA VAL A 122 -10.85 5.81 -5.04
C VAL A 122 -10.60 4.92 -6.26
N ALA A 123 -10.19 5.50 -7.38
CA ALA A 123 -9.87 4.75 -8.59
C ALA A 123 -8.71 3.77 -8.36
N PHE A 124 -7.69 4.17 -7.60
CA PHE A 124 -6.57 3.29 -7.28
C PHE A 124 -6.99 2.07 -6.43
N ILE A 125 -7.72 2.31 -5.33
CA ILE A 125 -8.21 1.24 -4.46
C ILE A 125 -9.17 0.32 -5.24
N SER A 126 -10.08 0.90 -6.02
CA SER A 126 -10.99 0.14 -6.87
C SER A 126 -10.27 -0.71 -7.90
N ALA A 127 -9.21 -0.17 -8.53
CA ALA A 127 -8.42 -0.89 -9.52
C ALA A 127 -7.67 -2.08 -8.91
N THR A 128 -7.26 -2.00 -7.64
CA THR A 128 -6.52 -3.05 -6.93
C THR A 128 -7.41 -4.09 -6.26
N TYR A 129 -8.69 -3.77 -6.00
CA TYR A 129 -9.66 -4.65 -5.33
C TYR A 129 -9.73 -6.10 -5.86
N PRO A 130 -9.74 -6.39 -7.18
CA PRO A 130 -9.85 -7.77 -7.68
C PRO A 130 -8.74 -8.71 -7.21
N ALA A 131 -7.59 -8.17 -6.85
CA ALA A 131 -6.44 -8.92 -6.34
C ALA A 131 -6.13 -8.60 -4.87
N SER A 132 -7.02 -7.94 -4.13
CA SER A 132 -6.84 -7.52 -2.73
C SER A 132 -6.29 -8.61 -1.82
N HIS A 133 -6.79 -9.85 -1.96
CA HIS A 133 -6.33 -11.01 -1.19
C HIS A 133 -4.86 -11.41 -1.41
N LYS A 134 -4.19 -10.86 -2.44
CA LYS A 134 -2.77 -11.09 -2.75
C LYS A 134 -1.88 -9.90 -2.39
N LEU A 135 -2.47 -8.81 -1.89
CA LEU A 135 -1.81 -7.54 -1.68
C LEU A 135 -1.77 -7.29 -0.17
N GLU A 136 -0.62 -7.51 0.44
CA GLU A 136 -0.44 -7.42 1.89
C GLU A 136 -0.77 -6.03 2.44
N HIS A 137 -0.49 -4.98 1.67
CA HIS A 137 -0.70 -3.60 2.08
C HIS A 137 -2.10 -3.06 1.76
N TRP A 138 -2.95 -3.85 1.09
CA TRP A 138 -4.23 -3.35 0.58
C TRP A 138 -5.16 -2.82 1.67
N GLN A 139 -5.31 -3.54 2.78
CA GLN A 139 -6.15 -3.08 3.90
C GLN A 139 -5.64 -1.78 4.53
N LEU A 140 -4.31 -1.65 4.67
CA LEU A 140 -3.69 -0.42 5.18
C LEU A 140 -3.93 0.74 4.22
N SER A 141 -3.76 0.54 2.91
CA SER A 141 -4.02 1.58 1.90
C SER A 141 -5.48 2.01 1.91
N VAL A 142 -6.44 1.09 2.06
CA VAL A 142 -7.87 1.45 2.19
C VAL A 142 -8.10 2.32 3.42
N TYR A 143 -7.51 1.96 4.57
CA TYR A 143 -7.61 2.77 5.79
C TYR A 143 -7.06 4.18 5.59
N LEU A 144 -5.89 4.32 4.96
CA LEU A 144 -5.29 5.63 4.68
C LEU A 144 -6.16 6.46 3.73
N VAL A 145 -6.76 5.85 2.71
CA VAL A 145 -7.70 6.53 1.82
C VAL A 145 -8.94 6.98 2.58
N LYS A 146 -9.51 6.15 3.46
CA LYS A 146 -10.65 6.55 4.31
C LYS A 146 -10.34 7.77 5.17
N GLU A 147 -9.17 7.79 5.78
CA GLU A 147 -8.71 8.92 6.59
C GLU A 147 -8.57 10.18 5.72
N HIS A 148 -7.96 10.08 4.55
CA HIS A 148 -7.80 11.20 3.63
C HIS A 148 -9.14 11.76 3.12
N LEU A 149 -10.09 10.91 2.74
CA LEU A 149 -11.42 11.31 2.30
C LEU A 149 -12.20 12.00 3.43
N SER A 150 -12.19 11.40 4.63
CA SER A 150 -12.84 11.97 5.82
C SER A 150 -12.27 13.33 6.18
N ASN A 151 -10.94 13.50 6.09
CA ASN A 151 -10.26 14.78 6.34
C ASN A 151 -10.62 15.87 5.32
N GLN A 152 -11.13 15.49 4.15
CA GLN A 152 -11.66 16.41 3.15
C GLN A 152 -13.16 16.68 3.32
N GLY A 153 -13.80 16.15 4.38
CA GLY A 153 -15.23 16.30 4.64
C GLY A 153 -16.12 15.43 3.76
N LEU A 154 -15.55 14.38 3.15
CA LEU A 154 -16.28 13.42 2.32
C LEU A 154 -16.73 12.21 3.17
N ASP A 155 -17.89 11.64 2.85
CA ASP A 155 -18.34 10.39 3.45
C ASP A 155 -17.56 9.21 2.87
N ALA A 156 -16.47 8.85 3.55
CA ALA A 156 -15.56 7.80 3.10
C ALA A 156 -16.22 6.41 3.06
N ASP A 157 -17.19 6.14 3.93
CA ASP A 157 -17.87 4.86 3.99
C ASP A 157 -18.88 4.70 2.86
N GLU A 158 -19.59 5.78 2.50
CA GLU A 158 -20.45 5.82 1.31
C GLU A 158 -19.63 5.69 0.02
N ILE A 159 -18.53 6.43 -0.09
CA ILE A 159 -17.69 6.46 -1.30
C ILE A 159 -17.01 5.11 -1.58
N LEU A 160 -16.55 4.43 -0.52
CA LEU A 160 -15.85 3.14 -0.65
C LEU A 160 -16.79 1.94 -0.47
N GLN A 161 -18.11 2.18 -0.47
CA GLN A 161 -19.10 1.13 -0.31
C GLN A 161 -18.91 0.03 -1.37
N GLY A 162 -18.86 -1.22 -0.93
CA GLY A 162 -18.68 -2.39 -1.81
C GLY A 162 -17.22 -2.72 -2.14
N LEU A 163 -16.27 -1.88 -1.73
CA LEU A 163 -14.84 -2.23 -1.68
C LEU A 163 -14.47 -2.79 -0.30
N VAL A 164 -15.14 -2.32 0.74
CA VAL A 164 -14.95 -2.67 2.16
C VAL A 164 -16.22 -3.20 2.79
#